data_AF-A0A4R3F345-F1
#
_entry.id   AF-A0A4R3F345-F1
#
_cell.length_a   1.000
_cell.length_b   1.000
_cell.length_c   1.000
_cell.angle_alpha   90.00
_cell.angle_beta   90.00
_cell.angle_gamma   90.00
#
_symmetry.space_group_name_H-M   'P 1'
#
loop_
_entity.id
_entity.type
_entity.pdbx_description
1 polymer ?
#
loop_
_entity_poly.entity_id
_entity_poly.type
_entity_poly.pdbx_seq_one_letter_code
_entity_poly.pdbx_strand_id
1 'polypeptide(L)'
;MSDFKWRHFQGEVILWAVRWYCRYGVSYRDLEQMMGERGVSVDHSTIYRWVQKYAPEIEKRLRWHWRRPRSTSWRVDETYVKVRGKWTYSISGCR
;
A
#
# COMPACT_ATOMS: atom_id res chain seq x y z
N MET A 1 -17.96 -14.28 -6.99
CA MET A 1 -17.40 -14.84 -5.73
C MET A 1 -16.84 -16.25 -5.99
N SER A 2 -15.69 -16.37 -6.66
CA SER A 2 -15.05 -17.68 -6.89
C SER A 2 -13.52 -17.60 -6.94
N ASP A 3 -12.93 -16.53 -6.37
CA ASP A 3 -11.49 -16.28 -6.44
C ASP A 3 -10.69 -17.12 -5.41
N PHE A 4 -11.39 -17.78 -4.46
CA PHE A 4 -10.80 -18.55 -3.35
C PHE A 4 -11.12 -20.04 -3.36
N LYS A 5 -11.79 -20.55 -4.41
CA LYS A 5 -12.09 -21.98 -4.53
C LYS A 5 -10.75 -22.73 -4.56
N TRP A 6 -10.58 -23.75 -3.70
CA TRP A 6 -9.35 -24.57 -3.53
C TRP A 6 -8.23 -24.03 -2.63
N ARG A 7 -8.50 -23.05 -1.76
CA ARG A 7 -7.53 -22.60 -0.74
C ARG A 7 -7.79 -23.31 0.59
N HIS A 8 -6.73 -23.75 1.26
CA HIS A 8 -6.80 -24.33 2.62
C HIS A 8 -7.34 -23.35 3.68
N PHE A 9 -7.25 -22.04 3.41
CA PHE A 9 -7.72 -20.99 4.30
C PHE A 9 -8.90 -20.25 3.67
N GLN A 10 -9.84 -19.83 4.52
CA GLN A 10 -10.97 -19.00 4.07
C GLN A 10 -10.45 -17.71 3.42
N GLY A 11 -11.07 -17.32 2.30
CA GLY A 11 -10.67 -16.14 1.55
C GLY A 11 -10.67 -14.85 2.38
N GLU A 12 -11.55 -14.76 3.37
CA GLU A 12 -11.63 -13.63 4.30
C GLU A 12 -10.36 -13.47 5.15
N VAL A 13 -9.77 -14.56 5.63
CA VAL A 13 -8.51 -14.55 6.38
C VAL A 13 -7.38 -14.02 5.50
N ILE A 14 -7.34 -14.47 4.25
CA ILE A 14 -6.31 -14.05 3.30
C ILE A 14 -6.44 -12.56 2.97
N LEU A 15 -7.67 -12.10 2.70
CA LEU A 15 -7.95 -10.69 2.43
C LEU A 15 -7.64 -9.81 3.64
N TRP A 16 -7.94 -10.29 4.85
CA TRP A 16 -7.61 -9.59 6.08
C TRP A 16 -6.10 -9.40 6.20
N ALA A 17 -5.31 -10.45 6.07
CA ALA A 17 -3.84 -10.37 6.14
C ALA A 17 -3.26 -9.38 5.12
N VAL A 18 -3.66 -9.51 3.84
CA VAL A 18 -3.15 -8.66 2.76
C VAL A 18 -3.59 -7.21 2.95
N ARG A 19 -4.82 -6.96 3.41
CA ARG A 19 -5.31 -5.61 3.71
C ARG A 19 -4.51 -4.94 4.81
N TRP A 20 -4.19 -5.64 5.90
CA TRP A 20 -3.43 -5.07 7.01
C TRP A 20 -2.00 -4.74 6.60
N TYR A 21 -1.37 -5.62 5.81
CA TYR A 21 -0.08 -5.34 5.20
C TYR A 21 -0.14 -4.06 4.32
N CYS A 22 -1.05 -4.02 3.34
CA CYS A 22 -1.12 -2.92 2.38
C CYS A 22 -1.55 -1.58 3.00
N ARG A 23 -2.39 -1.57 4.04
CA ARG A 23 -2.94 -0.34 4.62
C ARG A 23 -2.09 0.24 5.75
N TYR A 24 -1.52 -0.61 6.59
CA TYR A 24 -0.86 -0.19 7.83
C TYR A 24 0.64 -0.55 7.89
N GLY A 25 1.17 -1.26 6.88
CA GLY A 25 2.60 -1.60 6.82
C GLY A 25 3.06 -2.58 7.90
N VAL A 26 2.15 -3.40 8.42
CA VAL A 26 2.44 -4.39 9.47
C VAL A 26 3.43 -5.44 8.95
N SER A 27 4.39 -5.86 9.77
CA SER A 27 5.36 -6.88 9.36
C SER A 27 4.70 -8.26 9.22
N TYR A 28 5.30 -9.15 8.43
CA TYR A 28 4.78 -10.51 8.24
C TYR A 28 4.74 -11.33 9.53
N ARG A 29 5.68 -11.09 10.46
CA ARG A 29 5.74 -11.78 11.76
C ARG A 29 4.67 -11.28 12.71
N ASP A 30 4.42 -9.97 12.72
CA ASP A 30 3.34 -9.40 13.52
C ASP A 30 1.98 -9.88 12.99
N LEU A 31 1.83 -9.98 11.67
CA LEU A 31 0.60 -10.56 11.07
C LEU A 31 0.41 -12.03 11.45
N GLU A 32 1.48 -12.82 11.50
CA GLU A 32 1.44 -14.20 11.99
C GLU A 32 0.98 -14.24 13.45
N GLN A 33 1.53 -13.40 14.32
CA GLN A 33 1.11 -13.30 15.72
C GLN A 33 -0.36 -12.88 15.87
N MET A 34 -0.81 -11.85 15.14
CA MET A 34 -2.20 -11.39 15.14
C MET A 34 -3.18 -12.45 14.63
N MET A 35 -2.75 -13.30 13.69
CA MET A 35 -3.54 -14.44 13.22
C MET A 35 -3.58 -15.55 14.27
N GLY A 36 -2.46 -15.80 14.95
CA GLY A 36 -2.38 -16.73 16.08
C GLY A 36 -3.33 -16.34 17.22
N GLU A 37 -3.40 -15.06 17.57
CA GLU A 37 -4.36 -14.53 18.57
C GLU A 37 -5.82 -14.77 18.18
N ARG A 38 -6.12 -14.86 16.88
CA ARG A 38 -7.45 -15.15 16.33
C ARG A 38 -7.71 -16.65 16.16
N GLY A 39 -6.79 -17.51 16.59
CA GLY A 39 -6.89 -18.96 16.47
C GLY A 39 -6.51 -19.50 15.08
N VAL A 40 -5.87 -18.69 14.24
CA VAL A 40 -5.46 -19.09 12.89
C VAL A 40 -3.94 -19.23 12.84
N SER A 41 -3.44 -20.46 12.87
CA SER A 41 -2.00 -20.73 12.76
C SER A 41 -1.54 -20.64 11.30
N VAL A 42 -0.89 -19.54 10.91
CA VAL A 42 -0.35 -19.31 9.56
C VAL A 42 1.09 -18.80 9.67
N ASP A 43 2.01 -19.50 9.02
CA ASP A 43 3.41 -19.09 8.95
C ASP A 43 3.59 -17.80 8.11
N HIS A 44 4.46 -16.89 8.56
CA HIS A 44 4.79 -15.64 7.86
C HIS A 44 5.13 -15.81 6.37
N SER A 45 5.75 -16.94 5.96
CA SER A 45 6.07 -17.20 4.55
C SER A 45 4.82 -17.43 3.69
N THR A 46 3.75 -17.95 4.30
CA THR A 46 2.44 -18.14 3.65
C THR A 46 1.77 -16.79 3.42
N ILE A 47 1.84 -15.90 4.42
CA ILE A 47 1.35 -14.52 4.31
C ILE A 47 2.10 -13.76 3.21
N TYR A 48 3.43 -13.91 3.15
CA TYR A 48 4.25 -13.33 2.09
C TYR A 48 3.78 -13.79 0.70
N ARG A 49 3.53 -15.08 0.51
CA ARG A 49 3.00 -15.62 -0.77
C ARG A 49 1.62 -15.06 -1.12
N TRP A 50 0.76 -14.81 -0.14
CA TRP A 50 -0.54 -14.19 -0.37
C TRP A 50 -0.42 -12.73 -0.78
N VAL A 51 0.44 -11.96 -0.11
CA VAL A 51 0.70 -10.55 -0.45
C VAL A 51 1.25 -10.45 -1.87
N GLN A 52 2.26 -11.24 -2.23
CA GLN A 52 2.82 -11.24 -3.59
C GLN A 52 1.77 -11.55 -4.67
N LYS A 53 0.83 -12.45 -4.38
CA LYS A 53 -0.22 -12.82 -5.34
C LYS A 53 -1.34 -11.77 -5.43
N TYR A 54 -1.84 -11.29 -4.29
CA TYR A 54 -3.07 -10.51 -4.25
C TYR A 54 -2.88 -9.01 -4.14
N ALA A 55 -1.76 -8.53 -3.62
CA ALA A 55 -1.47 -7.09 -3.59
C ALA A 55 -1.59 -6.44 -4.99
N PRO A 56 -1.00 -6.98 -6.07
CA PRO A 56 -1.15 -6.37 -7.40
C PRO A 56 -2.58 -6.45 -7.95
N GLU A 57 -3.35 -7.50 -7.60
CA GLU A 57 -4.75 -7.61 -8.01
C GLU A 57 -5.64 -6.59 -7.31
N ILE A 58 -5.42 -6.38 -6.00
CA ILE A 58 -6.11 -5.36 -5.20
C ILE A 58 -5.74 -3.98 -5.72
N GLU A 59 -4.45 -3.72 -5.95
CA GLU A 59 -3.98 -2.45 -6.51
C GLU A 59 -4.63 -2.19 -7.87
N LYS A 60 -4.65 -3.15 -8.78
CA LYS A 60 -5.27 -3.00 -10.11
C LYS A 60 -6.76 -2.63 -10.03
N ARG A 61 -7.50 -3.23 -9.09
CA ARG A 61 -8.92 -2.93 -8.85
C ARG A 61 -9.10 -1.55 -8.20
N LEU A 62 -8.26 -1.18 -7.23
CA LEU A 62 -8.31 0.13 -6.55
C LEU A 62 -7.75 1.26 -7.39
N ARG A 63 -6.91 0.98 -8.39
CA ARG A 63 -6.25 1.97 -9.25
C ARG A 63 -7.25 2.88 -9.96
N TRP A 64 -8.42 2.36 -10.34
CA TRP A 64 -9.48 3.17 -10.93
C TRP A 64 -10.06 4.17 -9.91
N HIS A 65 -10.22 3.75 -8.65
CA HIS A 65 -10.74 4.57 -7.57
C HIS A 65 -9.71 5.60 -7.06
N TRP A 66 -8.42 5.26 -7.11
CA TRP A 66 -7.31 6.08 -6.59
C TRP A 66 -6.68 6.99 -7.64
N ARG A 67 -7.00 6.80 -8.93
CA ARG A 67 -6.71 7.79 -9.96
C ARG A 67 -7.53 9.03 -9.65
N ARG A 68 -6.94 9.94 -8.87
CA ARG A 68 -7.35 11.34 -8.87
C ARG A 68 -7.43 11.78 -10.34
N PRO A 69 -8.51 12.45 -10.78
CA PRO A 69 -8.48 13.12 -12.08
C PRO A 69 -7.18 13.92 -12.12
N ARG A 70 -6.38 13.70 -13.16
CA ARG A 70 -5.09 14.38 -13.35
C ARG A 70 -5.39 15.86 -13.17
N SER A 71 -4.92 16.44 -12.06
CA SER A 71 -5.28 17.80 -11.67
C SER A 71 -4.89 18.72 -12.83
N THR A 72 -5.84 19.48 -13.34
CA THR A 72 -5.59 20.43 -14.44
C THR A 72 -4.82 21.66 -13.95
N SER A 73 -4.56 21.77 -12.64
CA SER A 73 -3.88 22.90 -12.02
C SER A 73 -2.43 22.56 -11.71
N TRP A 74 -1.52 23.36 -12.24
CA TRP A 74 -0.11 23.36 -11.86
C TRP A 74 0.05 24.02 -10.49
N ARG A 75 0.84 23.41 -9.60
CA ARG A 75 1.29 24.08 -8.37
C ARG A 75 2.75 24.46 -8.52
N VAL A 76 3.03 25.72 -8.26
CA VAL A 76 4.35 26.30 -8.28
C VAL A 76 4.64 26.77 -6.87
N ASP A 77 5.66 26.17 -6.26
CA ASP A 77 6.16 26.60 -4.96
C ASP A 77 7.37 27.50 -5.22
N GLU A 78 7.28 28.76 -4.81
CA GLU A 78 8.41 29.70 -4.81
C GLU A 78 9.05 29.68 -3.43
N THR A 79 10.33 29.28 -3.37
CA THR A 79 11.10 29.25 -2.13
C THR A 79 12.29 30.20 -2.22
N TYR A 80 12.48 31.01 -1.18
CA TYR A 80 13.65 31.90 -1.04
C TYR A 80 14.84 31.10 -0.52
N VAL A 81 15.87 30.93 -1.35
CA VAL A 81 17.08 30.19 -0.98
C VAL A 81 18.27 31.15 -0.96
N LYS A 82 19.07 31.10 0.11
CA LYS A 82 20.27 31.92 0.25
C LYS A 82 21.47 31.18 -0.32
N VAL A 83 21.90 31.55 -1.52
CA VAL A 83 23.07 30.95 -2.18
C VAL A 83 24.24 31.92 -2.09
N ARG A 84 25.33 31.49 -1.43
CA ARG A 84 26.55 32.30 -1.24
C ARG A 84 26.29 33.71 -0.71
N GLY A 85 25.37 33.82 0.26
CA GLY A 85 25.05 35.09 0.92
C GLY A 85 24.06 36.00 0.19
N LYS A 86 23.70 35.71 -1.07
CA LYS A 86 22.68 36.44 -1.83
C LYS A 86 21.35 35.67 -1.82
N TRP A 87 20.24 36.39 -1.71
CA TRP A 87 18.91 35.80 -1.81
C TRP A 87 18.59 35.54 -3.28
N THR A 88 18.21 34.31 -3.60
CA THR A 88 17.84 33.89 -4.95
C THR A 88 16.46 33.24 -4.90
N TYR A 89 15.64 33.53 -5.91
CA TYR A 89 14.35 32.86 -6.08
C TYR A 89 14.60 31.46 -6.65
N SER A 90 14.04 30.44 -6.00
CA SER A 90 13.97 29.09 -6.55
C SER A 90 12.50 28.75 -6.79
N ILE A 91 12.16 28.60 -8.06
CA ILE A 91 10.81 28.24 -8.50
C ILE A 91 10.83 26.76 -8.84
N SER A 92 10.22 25.95 -8.00
CA SER A 92 9.99 24.53 -8.27
C SER A 92 8.53 24.33 -8.67
N GLY A 93 8.32 23.91 -9.92
CA GLY A 93 7.00 23.53 -10.42
C GLY A 93 6.83 22.01 -10.44
N CYS A 94 5.70 21.53 -9.93
CA CYS A 94 5.31 20.12 -10.05
C CYS A 94 4.13 19.98 -11.02
N ARG A 95 4.26 19.07 -11.99
CA ARG A 95 3.24 18.73 -13.00
C ARG A 95 2.24 17.69 -12.47
#